data_AF-A0A821HMH0-F1
#
_entry.id   AF-A0A821HMH0-F1
#
_cell.length_a   1.000
_cell.length_b   1.000
_cell.length_c   1.000
_cell.angle_alpha   90.00
_cell.angle_beta   90.00
_cell.angle_gamma   90.00
#
_symmetry.space_group_name_H-M   'P 1'
#
loop_
_entity.id
_entity.type
_entity.pdbx_description
1 polymer ?
#
loop_
_entity_poly.entity_id
_entity_poly.type
_entity_poly.pdbx_seq_one_letter_code
_entity_poly.pdbx_strand_id
1 'polypeptide(L)'
;IKKKKNRFTETLVGIRKRHADVVSTLAQAYIEFEKVSSISLIEKSRIQYFYDRFFINRIGIRTLIYQHTLLFGDELPQHSQQAGIIDPCVNVAAVIGDAYSTAKFLFEQESYPVPEIEIESHNVQDHSTNPVTIVYIPAHIYHIVFELLKNSLRATIERYGLDAKEYPPVRILIVKGHEDLTIQINDRG
;
A
#
# COMPACT_ATOMS: atom_id res chain seq x y z
N ILE A 1 -35.81 -11.16 -5.43
CA ILE A 1 -34.80 -10.12 -5.07
C ILE A 1 -33.49 -10.76 -4.54
N LYS A 2 -33.53 -11.65 -3.53
CA LYS A 2 -32.35 -12.41 -3.03
C LYS A 2 -31.52 -13.13 -4.13
N LYS A 3 -32.13 -13.93 -5.01
CA LYS A 3 -31.41 -14.63 -6.11
C LYS A 3 -30.66 -13.70 -7.08
N LYS A 4 -31.18 -12.49 -7.36
CA LYS A 4 -30.49 -11.51 -8.24
C LYS A 4 -29.31 -10.82 -7.53
N LYS A 5 -29.44 -10.56 -6.22
CA LYS A 5 -28.38 -9.99 -5.38
C LYS A 5 -27.16 -10.91 -5.35
N ASN A 6 -27.38 -12.22 -5.15
CA ASN A 6 -26.29 -13.21 -5.11
C ASN A 6 -25.56 -13.31 -6.46
N ARG A 7 -26.31 -13.38 -7.58
CA ARG A 7 -25.70 -13.44 -8.93
C ARG A 7 -24.82 -12.22 -9.26
N PHE A 8 -25.23 -11.03 -8.83
CA PHE A 8 -24.43 -9.82 -9.05
C PHE A 8 -23.13 -9.88 -8.24
N THR A 9 -23.21 -10.21 -6.95
CA THR A 9 -22.02 -10.37 -6.10
C THR A 9 -21.06 -11.45 -6.65
N GLU A 10 -21.58 -12.61 -7.08
CA GLU A 10 -20.79 -13.66 -7.73
C GLU A 10 -20.08 -13.16 -8.99
N THR A 11 -20.77 -12.34 -9.79
CA THR A 11 -20.18 -11.72 -11.00
C THR A 11 -19.01 -10.80 -10.63
N LEU A 12 -19.16 -9.98 -9.59
CA LEU A 12 -18.09 -9.09 -9.11
C LEU A 12 -16.89 -9.88 -8.57
N VAL A 13 -17.13 -10.96 -7.81
CA VAL A 13 -16.07 -11.87 -7.36
C VAL A 13 -15.35 -12.50 -8.55
N GLY A 14 -16.09 -12.89 -9.60
CA GLY A 14 -15.51 -13.39 -10.84
C GLY A 14 -14.64 -12.35 -11.56
N ILE A 15 -15.08 -11.10 -11.64
CA ILE A 15 -14.28 -9.99 -12.20
C ILE A 15 -13.01 -9.76 -11.37
N ARG A 16 -13.12 -9.73 -10.03
CA ARG A 16 -11.98 -9.58 -9.11
C ARG A 16 -10.91 -10.64 -9.36
N LYS A 17 -11.31 -11.91 -9.46
CA LYS A 17 -10.41 -13.04 -9.74
C LYS A 17 -9.75 -12.93 -11.10
N ARG A 18 -10.52 -12.62 -12.15
CA ARG A 18 -10.00 -12.47 -13.52
C ARG A 18 -8.96 -11.35 -13.65
N HIS A 19 -9.06 -10.31 -12.82
CA HIS A 19 -8.17 -9.15 -12.86
C HIS A 19 -7.00 -9.25 -11.86
N ALA A 20 -6.77 -10.40 -11.22
CA ALA A 20 -5.72 -10.58 -10.22
C ALA A 20 -4.34 -10.22 -10.77
N ASP A 21 -3.99 -10.78 -11.94
CA ASP A 21 -2.64 -10.70 -12.52
C ASP A 21 -2.45 -9.55 -13.51
N VAL A 22 -3.40 -8.62 -13.60
CA VAL A 22 -3.35 -7.52 -14.57
C VAL A 22 -2.08 -6.67 -14.45
N VAL A 23 -1.57 -6.46 -13.22
CA VAL A 23 -0.36 -5.66 -12.98
C VAL A 23 0.87 -6.37 -13.55
N SER A 24 1.05 -7.66 -13.25
CA SER A 24 2.18 -8.44 -13.74
C SER A 24 2.11 -8.63 -15.26
N THR A 25 0.93 -8.89 -15.82
CA THR A 25 0.74 -9.00 -17.28
C THR A 25 1.12 -7.71 -18.01
N LEU A 26 0.73 -6.55 -17.47
CA LEU A 26 1.08 -5.26 -18.08
C LEU A 26 2.55 -4.91 -17.94
N ALA A 27 3.18 -5.25 -16.81
CA ALA A 27 4.62 -5.08 -16.63
C ALA A 27 5.41 -5.95 -17.61
N GLN A 28 5.00 -7.22 -17.78
CA GLN A 28 5.60 -8.13 -18.74
C GLN A 28 5.45 -7.61 -20.18
N ALA A 29 4.27 -7.12 -20.55
CA ALA A 29 4.02 -6.54 -21.87
C ALA A 29 4.92 -5.32 -22.13
N TYR A 30 5.17 -4.47 -21.13
CA TYR A 30 6.09 -3.34 -21.27
C TYR A 30 7.52 -3.80 -21.49
N ILE A 31 8.01 -4.77 -20.71
CA ILE A 31 9.36 -5.34 -20.86
C ILE A 31 9.54 -5.96 -22.25
N GLU A 32 8.54 -6.68 -22.75
CA GLU A 32 8.57 -7.26 -24.10
C GLU A 32 8.57 -6.19 -25.18
N PHE A 33 7.78 -5.13 -25.01
CA PHE A 33 7.75 -4.00 -25.94
C PHE A 33 9.11 -3.29 -26.01
N GLU A 34 9.78 -3.09 -24.87
CA GLU A 34 11.11 -2.45 -24.80
C GLU A 34 12.21 -3.32 -25.42
N LYS A 35 12.08 -4.65 -25.42
CA LYS A 35 13.05 -5.56 -26.06
C LYS A 35 13.01 -5.51 -27.59
N VAL A 36 11.85 -5.22 -28.17
CA VAL A 36 11.63 -5.29 -29.63
C VAL A 36 11.73 -3.91 -30.29
N SER A 37 11.49 -2.83 -29.54
CA SER A 37 11.46 -1.46 -30.06
C SER A 37 12.29 -0.49 -29.21
N SER A 38 13.02 0.40 -29.86
CA SER A 38 13.61 1.56 -29.20
C SER A 38 12.52 2.60 -28.88
N ILE A 39 12.04 2.59 -27.64
CA ILE A 39 10.98 3.50 -27.19
C ILE A 39 11.52 4.93 -27.09
N SER A 40 11.00 5.84 -27.92
CA SER A 40 11.33 7.26 -27.84
C SER A 40 10.82 7.90 -26.55
N LEU A 41 11.38 9.06 -26.17
CA LEU A 41 10.93 9.82 -24.99
C LEU A 41 9.44 10.18 -25.05
N ILE A 42 8.92 10.47 -26.25
CA ILE A 42 7.51 10.80 -26.46
C ILE A 42 6.62 9.58 -26.19
N GLU A 43 7.03 8.39 -26.65
CA GLU A 43 6.29 7.16 -26.39
C GLU A 43 6.33 6.79 -24.90
N LYS A 44 7.48 6.93 -24.23
CA LYS A 44 7.59 6.73 -22.77
C LYS A 44 6.59 7.61 -22.01
N SER A 45 6.49 8.89 -22.38
CA SER A 45 5.53 9.82 -21.77
C SER A 45 4.08 9.40 -21.99
N ARG A 46 3.72 8.93 -23.19
CA ARG A 46 2.36 8.43 -23.50
C ARG A 46 2.04 7.15 -22.73
N ILE A 47 3.01 6.25 -22.63
CA ILE A 47 2.88 5.01 -21.88
C ILE A 47 2.68 5.30 -20.39
N GLN A 48 3.47 6.21 -19.82
CA GLN A 48 3.31 6.67 -18.43
C GLN A 48 1.89 7.20 -18.19
N TYR A 49 1.42 8.12 -19.03
CA TYR A 49 0.07 8.68 -18.93
C TYR A 49 -1.04 7.60 -18.99
N PHE A 50 -0.85 6.60 -19.86
CA PHE A 50 -1.76 5.46 -19.94
C PHE A 50 -1.74 4.65 -18.64
N TYR A 51 -0.56 4.30 -18.11
CA TYR A 51 -0.44 3.51 -16.90
C TYR A 51 -1.01 4.22 -15.67
N ASP A 52 -0.77 5.52 -15.52
CA ASP A 52 -1.31 6.30 -14.40
C ASP A 52 -2.84 6.20 -14.37
N ARG A 53 -3.48 6.45 -15.52
CA ARG A 53 -4.94 6.36 -15.64
C ARG A 53 -5.45 4.95 -15.47
N PHE A 54 -4.75 3.97 -16.03
CA PHE A 54 -5.13 2.57 -15.96
C PHE A 54 -5.11 2.07 -14.51
N PHE A 55 -4.03 2.34 -13.77
CA PHE A 55 -3.88 1.86 -12.40
C PHE A 55 -4.79 2.60 -11.42
N ILE A 56 -5.01 3.91 -11.58
CA ILE A 56 -6.00 4.64 -10.78
C ILE A 56 -7.42 4.09 -11.02
N ASN A 57 -7.81 3.87 -12.28
CA ASN A 57 -9.11 3.26 -12.59
C ASN A 57 -9.23 1.86 -11.98
N ARG A 58 -8.17 1.04 -12.05
CA ARG A 58 -8.15 -0.30 -11.45
C ARG A 58 -8.31 -0.25 -9.93
N ILE A 59 -7.61 0.66 -9.24
CA ILE A 59 -7.77 0.87 -7.80
C ILE A 59 -9.21 1.24 -7.48
N GLY A 60 -9.82 2.17 -8.23
CA GLY A 60 -11.23 2.55 -8.09
C GLY A 60 -12.20 1.39 -8.29
N ILE A 61 -12.05 0.61 -9.36
CA ILE A 61 -12.89 -0.57 -9.63
C ILE A 61 -12.74 -1.61 -8.51
N ARG A 62 -11.52 -1.87 -8.04
CA ARG A 62 -11.28 -2.80 -6.91
C ARG A 62 -11.94 -2.30 -5.64
N THR A 63 -11.81 -1.01 -5.32
CA THR A 63 -12.43 -0.37 -4.15
C THR A 63 -13.95 -0.59 -4.16
N LEU A 64 -14.62 -0.33 -5.29
CA LEU A 64 -16.06 -0.52 -5.45
C LEU A 64 -16.47 -1.99 -5.30
N ILE A 65 -15.71 -2.92 -5.92
CA ILE A 65 -15.97 -4.35 -5.83
C ILE A 65 -15.83 -4.84 -4.39
N TYR A 66 -14.72 -4.52 -3.71
CA TYR A 66 -14.49 -4.97 -2.33
C TYR A 66 -15.53 -4.41 -1.36
N GLN A 67 -15.87 -3.13 -1.51
CA GLN A 67 -16.91 -2.53 -0.68
C GLN A 67 -18.25 -3.26 -0.83
N HIS A 68 -18.65 -3.57 -2.07
CA HIS A 68 -19.88 -4.32 -2.32
C HIS A 68 -19.81 -5.74 -1.77
N THR A 69 -18.71 -6.47 -2.03
CA THR A 69 -18.60 -7.89 -1.63
C THR A 69 -18.55 -8.05 -0.12
N LEU A 70 -17.91 -7.14 0.61
CA LEU A 70 -17.86 -7.20 2.08
C LEU A 70 -19.17 -6.80 2.75
N LEU A 71 -19.89 -5.79 2.21
CA LEU A 71 -21.15 -5.35 2.80
C LEU A 71 -22.34 -6.27 2.45
N PHE A 72 -22.30 -6.88 1.27
CA PHE A 72 -23.47 -7.54 0.69
C PHE A 72 -23.24 -8.98 0.22
N GLY A 73 -22.00 -9.49 0.31
CA GLY A 73 -21.66 -10.87 0.04
C GLY A 73 -21.72 -11.75 1.29
N ASP A 74 -21.24 -12.98 1.13
CA ASP A 74 -21.17 -13.98 2.21
C ASP A 74 -19.82 -13.94 2.95
N GLU A 75 -18.91 -13.03 2.57
CA GLU A 75 -17.65 -12.78 3.28
C GLU A 75 -17.99 -12.08 4.61
N LEU A 76 -17.70 -12.73 5.75
CA LEU A 76 -17.92 -12.13 7.07
C LEU A 76 -17.04 -10.88 7.25
N PRO A 77 -17.53 -9.81 7.90
CA PRO A 77 -16.70 -8.67 8.24
C PRO A 77 -15.50 -9.12 9.09
N GLN A 78 -14.28 -8.76 8.67
CA GLN A 78 -13.07 -9.10 9.44
C GLN A 78 -13.03 -8.37 10.80
N HIS A 79 -13.64 -7.18 10.88
CA HIS A 79 -13.79 -6.40 12.11
C HIS A 79 -15.18 -5.79 12.23
N SER A 80 -15.74 -5.81 13.45
CA SER A 80 -17.14 -5.41 13.71
C SER A 80 -17.42 -3.91 13.54
N GLN A 81 -16.39 -3.07 13.49
CA GLN A 81 -16.52 -1.61 13.38
C GLN A 81 -16.27 -1.06 11.96
N GLN A 82 -15.87 -1.92 11.01
CA GLN A 82 -15.57 -1.49 9.64
C GLN A 82 -16.83 -1.37 8.79
N ALA A 83 -16.93 -0.27 8.03
CA ALA A 83 -17.95 -0.09 7.01
C ALA A 83 -17.40 -0.63 5.68
N GLY A 84 -17.42 -1.96 5.52
CA GLY A 84 -16.81 -2.64 4.36
C GLY A 84 -15.29 -2.60 4.44
N ILE A 85 -14.61 -1.96 3.48
CA ILE A 85 -13.15 -1.75 3.52
C ILE A 85 -12.72 -0.46 4.23
N ILE A 86 -13.68 0.39 4.60
CA ILE A 86 -13.40 1.67 5.27
C ILE A 86 -13.43 1.46 6.77
N ASP A 87 -12.37 1.88 7.41
CA ASP A 87 -12.24 1.90 8.86
C ASP A 87 -12.35 3.36 9.34
N PRO A 88 -13.30 3.66 10.25
CA PRO A 88 -13.49 5.02 10.75
C PRO A 88 -12.39 5.51 11.70
N CYS A 89 -11.56 4.60 12.23
CA CYS A 89 -10.61 4.89 13.31
C CYS A 89 -9.24 4.24 13.07
N VAL A 90 -8.70 4.36 11.85
CA VAL A 90 -7.40 3.77 11.48
C VAL A 90 -6.29 4.34 12.37
N ASN A 91 -5.68 3.50 13.20
CA ASN A 91 -4.41 3.83 13.85
C ASN A 91 -3.27 3.75 12.84
N VAL A 92 -2.82 4.91 12.36
CA VAL A 92 -1.82 5.01 11.29
C VAL A 92 -0.50 4.38 11.71
N ALA A 93 -0.04 4.61 12.94
CA ALA A 93 1.21 4.06 13.45
C ALA A 93 1.17 2.52 13.49
N ALA A 94 0.03 1.92 13.86
CA ALA A 94 -0.13 0.47 13.86
C ALA A 94 -0.03 -0.11 12.44
N VAL A 95 -0.69 0.49 11.45
CA VAL A 95 -0.61 0.06 10.04
C VAL A 95 0.83 0.13 9.50
N ILE A 96 1.58 1.17 9.88
CA ILE A 96 3.00 1.30 9.54
C ILE A 96 3.83 0.20 10.20
N GLY A 97 3.56 -0.11 11.48
CA GLY A 97 4.22 -1.21 12.20
C GLY A 97 3.98 -2.58 11.55
N ASP A 98 2.77 -2.86 11.09
CA ASP A 98 2.44 -4.09 10.36
C ASP A 98 3.18 -4.17 9.01
N ALA A 99 3.24 -3.06 8.28
CA ALA A 99 3.98 -2.95 7.02
C ALA A 99 5.48 -3.15 7.23
N TYR A 100 6.06 -2.56 8.27
CA TYR A 100 7.44 -2.75 8.65
C TYR A 100 7.74 -4.20 9.04
N SER A 101 6.91 -4.80 9.89
CA SER A 101 7.08 -6.19 10.33
C SER A 101 7.11 -7.15 9.14
N THR A 102 6.23 -6.93 8.14
CA THR A 102 6.22 -7.71 6.91
C THR A 102 7.44 -7.45 6.04
N ALA A 103 7.88 -6.20 5.89
CA ALA A 103 9.08 -5.88 5.13
C ALA A 103 10.34 -6.49 5.78
N LYS A 104 10.47 -6.35 7.10
CA LYS A 104 11.54 -6.94 7.92
C LYS A 104 11.62 -8.44 7.72
N PHE A 105 10.48 -9.14 7.82
CA PHE A 105 10.41 -10.58 7.58
C PHE A 105 10.96 -10.97 6.20
N LEU A 106 10.61 -10.22 5.14
CA LEU A 106 11.10 -10.51 3.78
C LEU A 106 12.62 -10.35 3.65
N PHE A 107 13.20 -9.30 4.22
CA PHE A 107 14.65 -9.09 4.22
C PHE A 107 15.38 -10.13 5.06
N GLU A 108 14.85 -10.48 6.23
CA GLU A 108 15.41 -11.52 7.10
C GLU A 108 15.40 -12.91 6.43
N GLN A 109 14.36 -13.22 5.63
CA GLN A 109 14.34 -14.45 4.83
C GLN A 109 15.48 -14.51 3.80
N GLU A 110 15.89 -13.37 3.28
CA GLU A 110 17.04 -13.23 2.38
C GLU A 110 18.37 -13.05 3.15
N SER A 111 18.36 -13.22 4.47
CA SER A 111 19.52 -13.06 5.37
C SER A 111 20.13 -11.65 5.38
N TYR A 112 19.34 -10.63 5.05
CA TYR A 112 19.75 -9.24 5.24
C TYR A 112 19.52 -8.79 6.70
N PRO A 113 20.51 -8.14 7.33
CA PRO A 113 20.25 -7.42 8.57
C PRO A 113 19.34 -6.21 8.27
N VAL A 114 18.35 -5.96 9.13
CA VAL A 114 17.30 -4.97 8.86
C VAL A 114 17.42 -3.79 9.83
N PRO A 115 17.50 -2.54 9.34
CA PRO A 115 17.40 -1.36 10.19
C PRO A 115 16.09 -1.32 10.98
N GLU A 116 16.15 -0.87 12.23
CA GLU A 116 14.96 -0.58 13.03
C GLU A 116 14.24 0.69 12.52
N ILE A 117 12.97 0.84 12.92
CA ILE A 117 12.20 2.07 12.64
C ILE A 117 11.93 2.85 13.92
N GLU A 118 11.87 4.17 13.78
CA GLU A 118 11.45 5.07 14.85
C GLU A 118 10.20 5.82 14.37
N ILE A 119 9.06 5.60 15.04
CA ILE A 119 7.80 6.26 14.70
C ILE A 119 7.52 7.38 15.71
N GLU A 120 7.38 8.59 15.20
CA GLU A 120 6.93 9.75 15.96
C GLU A 120 5.60 10.24 15.41
N SER A 121 4.67 10.64 16.29
CA SER A 121 3.32 11.07 15.90
C SER A 121 2.95 12.38 16.58
N HIS A 122 2.44 13.32 15.78
CA HIS A 122 1.98 14.63 16.22
C HIS A 122 0.58 14.91 15.69
N ASN A 123 -0.37 15.09 16.59
CA ASN A 123 -1.69 15.60 16.25
C ASN A 123 -1.76 17.09 16.60
N VAL A 124 -1.88 17.95 15.59
CA VAL A 124 -1.91 19.41 15.74
C VAL A 124 -3.23 19.88 16.36
N GLN A 125 -4.32 19.16 16.11
CA GLN A 125 -5.64 19.53 16.63
C GLN A 125 -5.84 19.12 18.09
N ASP A 126 -5.13 18.07 18.51
CA ASP A 126 -5.26 17.53 19.85
C ASP A 126 -3.97 16.82 20.28
N HIS A 127 -3.13 17.54 21.01
CA HIS A 127 -1.84 17.03 21.52
C HIS A 127 -2.00 15.90 22.56
N SER A 128 -3.22 15.61 23.03
CA SER A 128 -3.50 14.55 24.00
C SER A 128 -3.93 13.23 23.35
N THR A 129 -4.36 13.24 22.08
CA THR A 129 -4.77 12.01 21.37
C THR A 129 -3.60 11.37 20.63
N ASN A 130 -2.92 10.48 21.36
CA ASN A 130 -2.20 9.37 20.76
C ASN A 130 -3.03 8.08 20.92
N PRO A 131 -3.21 7.29 19.85
CA PRO A 131 -2.60 7.41 18.53
C PRO A 131 -3.34 8.38 17.58
N VAL A 132 -2.63 8.86 16.54
CA VAL A 132 -3.24 9.58 15.41
C VAL A 132 -4.17 8.64 14.64
N THR A 133 -5.45 9.01 14.58
CA THR A 133 -6.48 8.26 13.85
C THR A 133 -7.14 9.03 12.71
N ILE A 134 -7.51 8.32 11.64
CA ILE A 134 -8.22 8.85 10.47
C ILE A 134 -9.28 7.86 9.97
N VAL A 135 -10.27 8.38 9.24
CA VAL A 135 -11.20 7.56 8.44
C VAL A 135 -10.53 7.24 7.11
N TYR A 136 -10.21 5.97 6.85
CA TYR A 136 -9.54 5.57 5.60
C TYR A 136 -9.67 4.09 5.30
N ILE A 137 -9.06 3.63 4.20
CA ILE A 137 -8.92 2.21 3.86
C ILE A 137 -7.53 1.74 4.34
N PRO A 138 -7.41 0.97 5.45
CA PRO A 138 -6.12 0.60 6.03
C PRO A 138 -5.17 -0.07 5.04
N ALA A 139 -5.70 -0.96 4.19
CA ALA A 139 -4.93 -1.68 3.18
C ALA A 139 -4.23 -0.74 2.18
N HIS A 140 -4.81 0.42 1.86
CA HIS A 140 -4.18 1.38 0.96
C HIS A 140 -2.94 2.03 1.62
N ILE A 141 -3.04 2.44 2.89
CA ILE A 141 -1.90 2.98 3.66
C ILE A 141 -0.82 1.91 3.78
N TYR A 142 -1.21 0.69 4.17
CA TYR A 142 -0.31 -0.45 4.29
C TYR A 142 0.50 -0.65 3.01
N HIS A 143 -0.14 -0.72 1.84
CA HIS A 143 0.55 -0.96 0.58
C HIS A 143 1.52 0.18 0.21
N ILE A 144 1.12 1.44 0.40
CA ILE A 144 2.00 2.59 0.11
C ILE A 144 3.23 2.56 1.02
N VAL A 145 3.02 2.42 2.33
CA VAL A 145 4.10 2.44 3.31
C VAL A 145 5.00 1.21 3.16
N PHE A 146 4.43 0.03 2.92
CA PHE A 146 5.20 -1.21 2.70
C PHE A 146 6.18 -1.07 1.54
N GLU A 147 5.76 -0.52 0.40
CA GLU A 147 6.65 -0.31 -0.75
C GLU A 147 7.72 0.75 -0.46
N LEU A 148 7.37 1.85 0.21
CA LEU A 148 8.35 2.88 0.60
C LEU A 148 9.37 2.34 1.60
N LEU A 149 8.93 1.60 2.62
CA LEU A 149 9.80 1.00 3.61
C LEU A 149 10.76 -0.01 2.99
N LYS A 150 10.31 -0.86 2.06
CA LYS A 150 11.23 -1.75 1.33
C LYS A 150 12.35 -0.97 0.64
N ASN A 151 12.02 0.14 -0.02
CA ASN A 151 13.02 0.97 -0.69
C ASN A 151 13.99 1.62 0.32
N SER A 152 13.47 2.22 1.39
CA SER A 152 14.27 2.87 2.44
C SER A 152 15.18 1.90 3.19
N LEU A 153 14.68 0.71 3.54
CA LEU A 153 15.45 -0.36 4.17
C LEU A 153 16.55 -0.84 3.23
N ARG A 154 16.20 -1.15 1.97
CA ARG A 154 17.17 -1.58 0.96
C ARG A 154 18.28 -0.57 0.76
N ALA A 155 17.96 0.71 0.57
CA ALA A 155 18.95 1.76 0.37
C ALA A 155 19.90 1.87 1.58
N THR A 156 19.35 1.82 2.79
CA THR A 156 20.16 1.84 4.04
C THR A 156 21.08 0.62 4.12
N ILE A 157 20.60 -0.57 3.81
CA ILE A 157 21.40 -1.81 3.82
C ILE A 157 22.51 -1.73 2.77
N GLU A 158 22.19 -1.33 1.54
CA GLU A 158 23.14 -1.23 0.43
C GLU A 158 24.25 -0.21 0.71
N ARG A 159 23.93 0.92 1.35
CA ARG A 159 24.90 1.97 1.67
C ARG A 159 25.86 1.58 2.78
N TYR A 160 25.37 0.96 3.85
CA TYR A 160 26.19 0.61 5.02
C TYR A 160 26.87 -0.76 4.87
N GLY A 161 26.40 -1.59 3.95
CA GLY A 161 26.91 -2.94 3.71
C GLY A 161 26.39 -3.96 4.73
N LEU A 162 26.54 -5.25 4.42
CA LEU A 162 25.99 -6.36 5.23
C LEU A 162 26.74 -6.62 6.54
N ASP A 163 28.01 -6.20 6.60
CA ASP A 163 28.87 -6.38 7.77
C ASP A 163 28.82 -5.18 8.74
N ALA A 164 27.87 -4.25 8.54
CA ALA A 164 27.72 -3.10 9.41
C ALA A 164 27.34 -3.55 10.83
N LYS A 165 28.02 -2.98 11.83
CA LYS A 165 27.73 -3.29 13.24
C LYS A 165 26.36 -2.76 13.68
N GLU A 166 25.98 -1.60 13.14
CA GLU A 166 24.73 -0.91 13.43
C GLU A 166 24.26 -0.18 12.18
N TYR A 167 22.94 -0.11 12.01
CA TYR A 167 22.29 0.70 10.98
C TYR A 167 21.60 1.89 11.62
N PRO A 168 21.62 3.07 10.99
CA PRO A 168 20.76 4.16 11.42
C PRO A 168 19.29 3.75 11.22
N PRO A 169 18.40 4.09 12.17
CA PRO A 169 16.99 3.76 12.04
C PRO A 169 16.34 4.57 10.92
N VAL A 170 15.34 3.98 10.26
CA VAL A 170 14.46 4.71 9.35
C VAL A 170 13.42 5.46 10.19
N ARG A 171 13.46 6.78 10.14
CA ARG A 171 12.62 7.66 10.97
C ARG A 171 11.32 7.98 10.25
N ILE A 172 10.20 7.75 10.90
CA ILE A 172 8.87 7.95 10.38
C ILE A 172 8.15 9.00 11.22
N LEU A 173 7.75 10.09 10.58
CA LEU A 173 7.01 11.17 11.21
C LEU A 173 5.57 11.17 10.69
N ILE A 174 4.61 11.06 11.59
CA ILE A 174 3.18 11.13 11.30
C ILE A 174 2.66 12.47 11.84
N VAL A 175 2.15 13.33 10.97
CA VAL A 175 1.57 14.62 11.37
C VAL A 175 0.13 14.70 10.89
N LYS A 176 -0.81 14.88 11.83
CA LYS A 176 -2.20 15.22 11.53
C LYS A 176 -2.40 16.72 11.73
N GLY A 177 -2.49 17.43 10.61
CA GLY A 177 -2.82 18.86 10.56
C GLY A 177 -4.33 19.09 10.61
N HIS A 178 -4.76 20.28 10.19
CA HIS A 178 -6.19 20.59 10.13
C HIS A 178 -6.90 19.93 8.96
N GLU A 179 -6.23 19.82 7.82
CA GLU A 179 -6.77 19.28 6.58
C GLU A 179 -6.00 18.04 6.10
N ASP A 180 -4.70 17.98 6.42
CA ASP A 180 -3.79 16.95 5.92
C ASP A 180 -3.40 15.93 7.00
N LEU A 181 -3.19 14.69 6.53
CA LEU A 181 -2.35 13.71 7.22
C LEU A 181 -1.08 13.53 6.40
N THR A 182 0.08 13.80 7.00
CA THR A 182 1.39 13.59 6.39
C THR A 182 2.09 12.41 7.05
N ILE A 183 2.62 11.50 6.23
CA ILE A 183 3.52 10.42 6.65
C ILE A 183 4.84 10.65 5.94
N GLN A 184 5.87 11.02 6.68
CA GLN A 184 7.21 11.24 6.16
C GLN A 184 8.13 10.09 6.58
N ILE A 185 8.80 9.45 5.62
CA ILE A 185 9.75 8.37 5.84
C ILE A 185 11.14 8.89 5.48
N ASN A 186 12.06 8.89 6.45
CA ASN A 186 13.42 9.39 6.29
C ASN A 186 14.42 8.27 6.59
N ASP A 187 15.08 7.77 5.55
CA ASP A 187 16.21 6.87 5.68
C ASP A 187 17.56 7.61 5.59
N ARG A 188 18.65 6.85 5.76
CA ARG A 188 20.01 7.33 5.54
C ARG A 188 20.74 6.45 4.53
N GLY A 189 20.01 5.91 3.54
CA GLY A 189 20.55 5.13 2.43
C GLY A 189 21.32 5.95 1.41
#